data_AF-A0A7J8FZN5-F1
#
_entry.id   AF-A0A7J8FZN5-F1
#
_cell.length_a   1.000
_cell.length_b   1.000
_cell.length_c   1.000
_cell.angle_alpha   90.00
_cell.angle_beta   90.00
_cell.angle_gamma   90.00
#
_symmetry.space_group_name_H-M   'P 1'
#
loop_
_entity.id
_entity.type
_entity.pdbx_description
1 polymer ?
#
loop_
_entity_poly.entity_id
_entity_poly.type
_entity_poly.pdbx_seq_one_letter_code
_entity_poly.pdbx_strand_id
1 'polypeptide(L)'
;MESNKHDVTAPLVFAITIAAIGSFQFGYNAGVINAPEVIIKDFINYTLEERLEKLPTEVLLTSLWSLSVAIFSVGGMIGSSSVGLFVNRFGRRNSMLIVNLWLVVPTGLPPFWLDCSSLQLHSI
;
A
#
# COMPACT_ATOMS: atom_id res chain seq x y z
N MET A 1 -32.45 -35.45 7.53
CA MET A 1 -31.69 -34.17 7.54
C MET A 1 -30.27 -34.52 7.91
N GLU A 2 -29.42 -34.72 6.90
CA GLU A 2 -28.04 -35.19 7.10
C GLU A 2 -27.20 -34.03 7.64
N SER A 3 -26.87 -34.05 8.93
CA SER A 3 -25.94 -33.10 9.54
C SER A 3 -24.52 -33.50 9.13
N ASN A 4 -24.00 -32.92 8.05
CA ASN A 4 -22.59 -33.06 7.70
C ASN A 4 -21.74 -32.30 8.74
N LYS A 5 -21.07 -33.06 9.60
CA LYS A 5 -20.10 -32.52 10.56
C LYS A 5 -18.79 -32.27 9.81
N HIS A 6 -18.55 -31.02 9.43
CA HIS A 6 -17.32 -30.62 8.76
C HIS A 6 -16.20 -30.51 9.80
N ASP A 7 -15.28 -31.47 9.82
CA ASP A 7 -14.10 -31.43 10.68
C ASP A 7 -13.10 -30.40 10.15
N VAL A 8 -12.64 -29.51 11.04
CA VAL A 8 -11.63 -28.50 10.71
C VAL A 8 -10.30 -29.21 10.43
N THR A 9 -9.93 -29.32 9.16
CA THR A 9 -8.73 -30.02 8.74
C THR A 9 -7.51 -29.09 8.79
N ALA A 10 -6.34 -29.58 9.21
CA ALA A 10 -5.08 -28.81 9.23
C ALA A 10 -4.77 -28.01 7.92
N PRO A 11 -4.92 -28.56 6.70
CA PRO A 11 -4.73 -27.78 5.46
C PRO A 11 -5.73 -26.64 5.29
N LEU A 12 -6.95 -26.76 5.83
CA LEU A 12 -7.96 -25.69 5.78
C LEU A 12 -7.52 -24.50 6.64
N VAL A 13 -7.05 -24.75 7.87
CA VAL A 13 -6.52 -23.72 8.77
C VAL A 13 -5.32 -23.01 8.15
N PHE A 14 -4.43 -23.77 7.52
CA PHE A 14 -3.27 -23.21 6.81
C PHE A 14 -3.68 -22.30 5.65
N ALA A 15 -4.64 -22.73 4.82
CA ALA A 15 -5.13 -21.93 3.70
C ALA A 15 -5.80 -20.62 4.15
N ILE A 16 -6.60 -20.66 5.23
CA ILE A 16 -7.25 -19.47 5.79
C ILE A 16 -6.21 -18.51 6.37
N THR A 17 -5.17 -19.03 7.04
CA THR A 17 -4.10 -18.21 7.61
C THR A 17 -3.33 -17.47 6.51
N ILE A 18 -2.97 -18.15 5.42
CA ILE A 18 -2.32 -17.52 4.26
C ILE A 18 -3.22 -16.46 3.62
N ALA A 19 -4.52 -16.75 3.46
CA ALA A 19 -5.47 -15.78 2.93
C ALA A 19 -5.58 -14.54 3.84
N ALA A 20 -5.58 -14.74 5.17
CA ALA A 20 -5.66 -13.67 6.16
C ALA A 20 -4.42 -12.77 6.18
N ILE A 21 -3.22 -13.29 5.86
CA ILE A 21 -1.99 -12.48 5.76
C ILE A 21 -2.15 -11.37 4.69
N GLY A 22 -2.81 -11.64 3.57
CA GLY A 22 -3.07 -10.62 2.55
C GLY A 22 -3.97 -9.49 3.05
N SER A 23 -5.03 -9.84 3.80
CA SER A 23 -5.91 -8.87 4.45
C SER A 23 -5.19 -8.08 5.56
N PHE A 24 -4.32 -8.75 6.32
CA PHE A 24 -3.48 -8.11 7.33
C PHE A 24 -2.50 -7.11 6.71
N GLN A 25 -1.85 -7.47 5.60
CA GLN A 25 -0.96 -6.57 4.85
C GLN A 25 -1.69 -5.30 4.41
N PHE A 26 -2.92 -5.43 3.89
CA PHE A 26 -3.75 -4.27 3.53
C PHE A 26 -4.01 -3.36 4.74
N GLY A 27 -4.42 -3.95 5.87
CA GLY A 27 -4.65 -3.21 7.12
C GLY A 27 -3.39 -2.53 7.66
N TYR A 28 -2.23 -3.19 7.59
CA TYR A 28 -0.94 -2.64 8.02
C TYR A 28 -0.54 -1.41 7.19
N ASN A 29 -0.64 -1.48 5.85
CA ASN A 29 -0.30 -0.35 4.98
C ASN A 29 -1.22 0.85 5.19
N ALA A 30 -2.50 0.61 5.50
CA ALA A 30 -3.45 1.68 5.86
C ALA A 30 -3.21 2.22 7.27
N GLY A 31 -2.72 1.40 8.21
CA GLY A 31 -2.49 1.80 9.60
C GLY A 31 -1.20 2.59 9.78
N VAL A 32 -0.10 2.15 9.19
CA VAL A 32 1.23 2.76 9.33
C VAL A 32 1.26 4.19 8.80
N ILE A 33 0.48 4.51 7.76
CA ILE A 33 0.48 5.85 7.20
C ILE A 33 -0.04 6.90 8.19
N ASN A 34 -0.86 6.54 9.18
CA ASN A 34 -1.43 7.52 10.12
C ASN A 34 -0.46 7.96 11.22
N ALA A 35 0.51 7.11 11.60
CA ALA A 35 1.46 7.43 12.68
C ALA A 35 2.41 8.61 12.35
N PRO A 36 2.98 8.74 11.14
CA PRO A 36 3.85 9.85 10.76
C PRO A 36 3.09 11.08 10.24
N GLU A 37 1.79 11.23 10.49
CA GLU A 37 1.00 12.39 10.01
C GLU A 37 1.65 13.73 10.37
N VAL A 38 2.10 13.87 11.62
CA VAL A 38 2.71 15.10 12.12
C VAL A 38 4.06 15.36 11.43
N ILE A 39 4.87 14.32 11.24
CA ILE A 39 6.20 14.40 10.61
C ILE A 39 6.07 14.80 9.13
N ILE A 40 5.07 14.25 8.44
CA ILE A 40 4.82 14.55 7.02
C ILE A 40 4.31 15.99 6.86
N LYS A 41 3.42 16.44 7.75
CA LYS A 41 2.97 17.83 7.78
C LYS A 41 4.12 18.80 8.03
N ASP A 42 5.01 18.51 8.98
CA ASP A 42 6.20 19.32 9.26
C ASP A 42 7.17 19.37 8.06
N PHE A 43 7.41 18.23 7.40
CA PHE A 43 8.25 18.19 6.20
C PHE A 43 7.69 19.02 5.04
N ILE A 44 6.36 18.97 4.84
CA ILE A 44 5.68 19.79 3.82
C ILE A 44 5.79 21.28 4.19
N ASN A 45 5.66 21.62 5.47
CA ASN A 45 5.80 23.00 5.96
C ASN A 45 7.22 23.54 5.68
N TYR A 46 8.25 22.78 6.07
CA TYR A 46 9.65 23.09 5.82
C TYR A 46 9.95 23.27 4.32
N THR A 47 9.47 22.34 3.49
CA THR A 47 9.73 22.38 2.03
C THR A 47 9.03 23.56 1.34
N LEU A 48 7.83 23.94 1.79
CA LEU A 48 7.10 25.08 1.25
C LEU A 48 7.68 26.42 1.70
N GLU A 49 8.17 26.50 2.93
CA GLU A 49 8.88 27.67 3.44
C GLU A 49 10.15 27.94 2.63
N GLU A 50 10.93 26.89 2.31
CA GLU A 50 12.14 27.00 1.48
C GLU A 50 11.85 27.40 0.02
N ARG A 51 10.68 27.06 -0.52
CA ARG A 51 10.35 27.26 -1.95
C ARG A 51 9.52 28.50 -2.25
N LEU A 52 8.65 28.92 -1.33
CA LEU A 52 7.70 30.01 -1.54
C LEU A 52 7.97 31.24 -0.66
N GLU A 53 8.95 31.19 0.26
CA GLU A 53 9.27 32.25 1.25
C GLU A 53 8.04 32.73 2.05
N LYS A 54 7.00 31.90 2.14
CA LYS A 54 5.71 32.24 2.73
C LYS A 54 5.18 31.09 3.56
N LEU A 55 4.70 31.41 4.75
CA LEU A 55 4.05 30.45 5.64
C LEU A 55 2.89 29.76 4.89
N PRO A 56 2.96 28.45 4.67
CA PRO A 56 1.91 27.73 3.98
C PRO A 56 0.64 27.71 4.85
N THR A 57 -0.51 27.93 4.21
CA THR A 57 -1.81 27.85 4.88
C THR A 57 -2.04 26.42 5.38
N GLU A 58 -2.49 26.24 6.63
CA GLU A 58 -2.81 24.91 7.19
C GLU A 58 -3.82 24.11 6.35
N VAL A 59 -4.67 24.82 5.60
CA VAL A 59 -5.60 24.26 4.63
C VAL A 59 -4.89 23.50 3.49
N LEU A 60 -3.75 24.01 3.01
CA LEU A 60 -2.95 23.36 1.96
C LEU A 60 -2.23 22.11 2.50
N LEU A 61 -1.71 22.18 3.73
CA LEU A 61 -1.08 21.05 4.41
C LEU A 61 -2.06 19.88 4.58
N THR A 62 -3.26 20.20 5.04
CA THR A 62 -4.32 19.23 5.29
C THR A 62 -4.88 18.65 3.98
N SER A 63 -4.94 19.44 2.91
CA SER A 63 -5.40 18.97 1.60
C SER A 63 -4.38 18.04 0.93
N LEU A 64 -3.09 18.33 1.02
CA LEU A 64 -2.02 17.44 0.54
C LEU A 64 -2.00 16.12 1.31
N TRP A 65 -2.13 16.18 2.64
CA TRP A 65 -2.27 14.98 3.48
C TRP A 65 -3.48 14.14 3.08
N SER A 66 -4.64 14.79 2.94
CA SER A 66 -5.88 14.13 2.55
C SER A 66 -5.80 13.53 1.15
N LEU A 67 -5.09 14.19 0.22
CA LEU A 67 -4.85 13.67 -1.12
C LEU A 67 -4.03 12.38 -1.09
N SER A 68 -2.97 12.31 -0.27
CA SER A 68 -2.16 11.11 -0.10
C SER A 68 -2.99 9.92 0.41
N VAL A 69 -3.84 10.14 1.41
CA VAL A 69 -4.75 9.11 1.95
C VAL A 69 -5.85 8.75 0.93
N ALA A 70 -6.35 9.73 0.17
CA ALA A 70 -7.39 9.49 -0.83
C ALA A 70 -6.90 8.60 -2.00
N ILE A 71 -5.65 8.77 -2.45
CA ILE A 71 -5.07 7.94 -3.52
C ILE A 71 -5.04 6.45 -3.13
N PHE A 72 -4.81 6.13 -1.86
CA PHE A 72 -4.89 4.76 -1.37
C PHE A 72 -6.29 4.15 -1.58
N SER A 73 -7.35 4.90 -1.28
CA SER A 73 -8.73 4.47 -1.49
C SER A 73 -9.07 4.31 -2.98
N VAL A 74 -8.62 5.24 -3.82
CA VAL A 74 -8.80 5.17 -5.29
C VAL A 74 -8.11 3.94 -5.86
N GLY A 75 -6.87 3.66 -5.45
CA GLY A 75 -6.15 2.44 -5.81
C GLY A 75 -6.90 1.17 -5.38
N GLY A 76 -7.50 1.19 -4.18
CA GLY A 76 -8.35 0.11 -3.68
C GLY A 76 -9.57 -0.17 -4.57
N MET A 77 -10.30 0.87 -5.00
CA MET A 77 -11.48 0.73 -5.88
C MET A 77 -11.11 0.18 -7.27
N ILE A 78 -10.01 0.66 -7.85
CA ILE A 78 -9.54 0.19 -9.16
C ILE A 78 -9.04 -1.26 -9.04
N GLY A 79 -8.29 -1.56 -7.98
CA GLY A 79 -7.79 -2.89 -7.67
C GLY A 79 -8.91 -3.91 -7.48
N SER A 80 -9.91 -3.60 -6.64
CA SER A 80 -11.03 -4.50 -6.37
C SER A 80 -11.87 -4.78 -7.62
N SER A 81 -12.08 -3.77 -8.46
CA SER A 81 -12.81 -3.91 -9.73
C SER A 81 -12.05 -4.79 -10.73
N SER A 82 -10.71 -4.73 -10.71
CA SER A 82 -9.86 -5.49 -11.63
C SER A 82 -9.70 -6.97 -11.24
N VAL A 83 -9.88 -7.32 -9.95
CA VAL A 83 -9.76 -8.71 -9.46
C VAL A 83 -10.71 -9.66 -10.19
N GLY A 84 -11.95 -9.25 -10.46
CA GLY A 84 -12.94 -10.08 -11.15
C GLY A 84 -12.53 -10.43 -12.59
N LEU A 85 -11.98 -9.46 -13.32
CA LEU A 85 -11.47 -9.66 -14.68
C LEU A 85 -10.22 -10.56 -14.67
N PHE A 86 -9.34 -10.37 -13.68
CA PHE A 86 -8.10 -11.12 -13.57
C PHE A 86 -8.34 -12.60 -13.20
N VAL A 87 -9.25 -12.87 -12.26
CA VAL A 87 -9.61 -14.24 -11.84
C VAL A 87 -10.27 -15.01 -12.98
N ASN A 88 -11.15 -14.36 -13.75
CA ASN A 88 -11.83 -14.99 -14.88
C ASN A 88 -10.92 -15.22 -16.10
N ARG A 89 -9.88 -14.40 -16.29
CA ARG A 89 -8.97 -14.51 -17.45
C ARG A 89 -7.73 -15.39 -17.21
N PHE A 90 -7.16 -15.37 -16.00
CA PHE A 90 -5.93 -16.12 -15.69
C PHE A 90 -6.16 -17.42 -14.91
N GLY A 91 -7.35 -17.63 -14.31
CA GLY A 91 -7.65 -18.78 -13.46
C GLY A 91 -7.03 -18.68 -12.05
N ARG A 92 -7.66 -19.32 -11.07
CA ARG A 92 -7.32 -19.22 -9.61
C ARG A 92 -5.85 -19.49 -9.29
N ARG A 93 -5.17 -20.37 -10.03
CA ARG A 93 -3.78 -20.79 -9.76
C ARG A 93 -2.74 -19.80 -10.30
N ASN A 94 -2.97 -19.22 -11.48
CA ASN A 94 -2.03 -18.27 -12.09
C ASN A 94 -2.18 -16.86 -11.49
N SER A 95 -3.39 -16.48 -11.07
CA SER A 95 -3.62 -15.20 -10.40
C SER A 95 -2.85 -15.08 -9.07
N MET A 96 -2.74 -16.19 -8.31
CA MET A 96 -1.97 -16.24 -7.06
C MET A 96 -0.45 -16.12 -7.30
N LEU A 97 0.06 -16.64 -8.43
CA LEU A 97 1.46 -16.49 -8.82
C LEU A 97 1.77 -15.06 -9.31
N ILE A 98 0.86 -14.45 -10.08
CA ILE A 98 1.04 -13.09 -10.59
C ILE A 98 1.05 -12.08 -9.44
N VAL A 99 0.13 -12.19 -8.46
CA VAL A 99 0.13 -11.33 -7.26
C VAL A 99 1.41 -11.47 -6.45
N ASN A 100 1.94 -12.70 -6.29
CA ASN A 100 3.22 -12.89 -5.60
C ASN A 100 4.40 -12.30 -6.38
N LEU A 101 4.42 -12.37 -7.72
CA LEU A 101 5.47 -11.75 -8.53
C LEU A 101 5.47 -10.22 -8.40
N TRP A 102 4.29 -9.60 -8.44
CA TRP A 102 4.14 -8.15 -8.24
C TRP A 102 4.56 -7.68 -6.84
N LEU A 103 4.59 -8.55 -5.82
CA LEU A 103 5.09 -8.24 -4.48
C LEU A 103 6.62 -8.34 -4.35
N VAL A 104 7.27 -9.16 -5.17
CA VAL A 104 8.73 -9.36 -5.14
C VAL A 104 9.48 -8.30 -5.95
N VAL A 105 8.90 -7.81 -7.05
CA VAL A 105 9.55 -6.80 -7.90
C VAL A 105 9.86 -5.48 -7.15
N PRO A 106 8.96 -4.93 -6.30
CA PRO A 106 9.24 -3.71 -5.55
C PRO A 106 10.25 -3.90 -4.42
N THR A 107 10.37 -5.11 -3.87
CA THR A 107 11.30 -5.41 -2.76
C THR A 107 12.72 -5.70 -3.25
N GLY A 108 12.88 -6.14 -4.50
CA GLY A 108 14.19 -6.33 -5.14
C GLY A 108 14.79 -5.06 -5.77
N LEU A 109 13.97 -4.04 -6.05
CA LEU A 109 14.43 -2.74 -6.52
C LEU A 109 14.78 -1.84 -5.34
N PRO A 110 15.97 -1.22 -5.29
CA PRO A 110 16.24 -0.20 -4.28
C PRO A 110 15.16 0.89 -4.41
N PRO A 111 14.55 1.35 -3.30
CA PRO A 111 13.53 2.39 -3.36
C PRO A 111 14.09 3.58 -4.13
N PHE A 112 13.34 4.03 -5.13
CA PHE A 112 13.71 5.12 -6.04
C PHE A 112 14.20 6.40 -5.30
N TRP A 113 13.75 6.60 -4.06
CA TRP A 113 14.19 7.69 -3.18
C TRP A 113 15.65 7.58 -2.70
N LEU A 114 16.21 6.37 -2.58
CA LEU A 114 17.63 6.18 -2.27
C LEU A 114 18.52 6.67 -3.42
N ASP A 115 18.09 6.44 -4.67
CA ASP A 115 18.84 6.86 -5.86
C ASP A 115 18.90 8.40 -5.98
N CYS A 116 17.79 9.07 -5.65
CA CYS A 116 17.71 10.54 -5.62
C CYS A 116 18.56 11.15 -4.49
N SER A 117 18.70 10.45 -3.36
CA SER A 117 19.56 10.86 -2.24
C SER A 117 21.05 10.80 -2.62
N SER A 118 21.45 9.77 -3.37
CA SER A 118 22.83 9.63 -3.88
C SER A 118 23.20 10.64 -4.96
N LEU A 119 22.24 11.16 -5.72
CA LEU A 119 22.47 12.20 -6.73
C LEU A 119 22.70 13.59 -6.12
N GLN A 120 22.12 13.90 -4.95
CA GLN A 120 22.41 15.15 -4.25
C GLN A 120 23.79 15.16 -3.57
N LEU A 121 24.29 14.00 -3.12
CA LEU A 121 25.64 13.88 -2.52
C LEU A 121 26.79 13.93 -3.53
N HIS A 122 26.52 13.70 -4.83
CA HIS A 122 27.56 13.77 -5.88
C HIS A 122 27.70 15.17 -6.50
N SER A 123 26.88 16.13 -6.07
CA SER A 123 26.89 17.51 -6.57
C SER A 123 27.27 18.55 -5.49
N ILE A 124 27.89 18.12 -4.39
CA ILE A 124 28.52 18.97 -3.36
C ILE A 124 30.02 18.67 -3.35
#